data_AF-A0A512N6N8-F1
#
_entry.id   AF-A0A512N6N8-F1
#
_cell.length_a   1.000
_cell.length_b   1.000
_cell.length_c   1.000
_cell.angle_alpha   90.00
_cell.angle_beta   90.00
_cell.angle_gamma   90.00
#
_symmetry.space_group_name_H-M   'P 1'
#
loop_
_entity.id
_entity.type
_entity.pdbx_description
1 polymer ?
#
loop_
_entity_poly.entity_id
_entity_poly.type
_entity_poly.pdbx_seq_one_letter_code
_entity_poly.pdbx_strand_id
1 'polypeptide(L)'
;MLRPSLALLGSGLLAISACSPAHYVAEKARESILGMDAVTLKSCAGLPTRTEQIDARTTLYSYENKYERTGGAQVTLPIIGGGVSLGGSGSYCHAIVRIVDGRVAAVNYAGDNDDMIGKEGVCAPIFRGCLREQEKARRAPSERAS
;
A
#
# COMPACT_ATOMS: atom_id res chain seq x y z
N MET A 1 13.05 -23.39 58.75
CA MET A 1 13.26 -23.88 57.37
C MET A 1 13.40 -22.66 56.47
N LEU A 2 14.46 -22.59 55.68
CA LEU A 2 14.97 -21.40 55.01
C LEU A 2 14.89 -21.59 53.47
N ARG A 3 14.51 -20.51 52.74
CA ARG A 3 14.70 -20.21 51.28
C ARG A 3 13.70 -20.80 50.25
N PRO A 4 13.56 -20.21 49.03
CA PRO A 4 13.98 -18.88 48.53
C PRO A 4 12.97 -18.14 47.61
N SER A 5 13.39 -16.91 47.28
CA SER A 5 12.92 -15.88 46.35
C SER A 5 12.91 -16.24 44.84
N LEU A 6 12.45 -15.25 44.03
CA LEU A 6 12.44 -15.08 42.55
C LEU A 6 11.14 -15.52 41.86
N ALA A 7 10.50 -14.79 40.94
CA ALA A 7 10.76 -13.51 40.28
C ALA A 7 9.38 -12.99 39.79
N LEU A 8 8.99 -11.76 40.07
CA LEU A 8 9.05 -10.63 39.13
C LEU A 8 8.82 -10.96 37.64
N LEU A 9 7.90 -10.19 37.06
CA LEU A 9 7.84 -9.74 35.66
C LEU A 9 7.42 -10.77 34.61
N GLY A 10 6.13 -10.76 34.29
CA GLY A 10 5.59 -11.45 33.12
C GLY A 10 4.35 -10.80 32.54
N SER A 11 4.18 -9.48 32.64
CA SER A 11 3.23 -8.75 31.78
C SER A 11 3.80 -8.73 30.37
N GLY A 12 3.61 -9.83 29.64
CA GLY A 12 3.79 -9.88 28.20
C GLY A 12 2.76 -8.98 27.54
N LEU A 13 3.12 -7.71 27.32
CA LEU A 13 2.49 -6.94 26.26
C LEU A 13 2.78 -7.67 24.96
N LEU A 14 1.79 -8.46 24.51
CA LEU A 14 1.65 -8.87 23.13
C LEU A 14 1.56 -7.59 22.29
N ALA A 15 2.71 -7.10 21.84
CA ALA A 15 2.79 -6.12 20.77
C ALA A 15 2.32 -6.81 19.50
N ILE A 16 1.00 -6.82 19.27
CA ILE A 16 0.41 -7.24 18.02
C ILE A 16 0.87 -6.23 16.98
N SER A 17 1.94 -6.55 16.25
CA SER A 17 2.33 -5.81 15.07
C SER A 17 1.21 -5.95 14.05
N ALA A 18 0.39 -4.92 13.93
CA ALA A 18 -0.70 -4.86 12.96
C ALA A 18 -0.11 -4.78 11.54
N CYS A 19 0.23 -5.94 10.96
CA CYS A 19 0.50 -6.05 9.54
C CYS A 19 -0.82 -5.79 8.81
N SER A 20 -1.01 -4.56 8.30
CA SER A 20 -2.17 -4.25 7.47
C SER A 20 -1.99 -4.95 6.13
N PRO A 21 -2.97 -5.76 5.68
CA PRO A 21 -2.91 -6.39 4.36
C PRO A 21 -2.71 -5.34 3.25
N ALA A 22 -1.92 -5.67 2.23
CA ALA A 22 -1.60 -4.72 1.15
C ALA A 22 -2.84 -4.16 0.45
N HIS A 23 -3.89 -4.96 0.26
CA HIS A 23 -5.21 -4.52 -0.22
C HIS A 23 -5.77 -3.32 0.57
N TYR A 24 -5.73 -3.40 1.90
CA TYR A 24 -6.25 -2.33 2.77
C TYR A 24 -5.49 -1.02 2.56
N VAL A 25 -4.18 -1.10 2.29
CA VAL A 25 -3.36 0.08 1.98
C VAL A 25 -3.76 0.69 0.63
N ALA A 26 -4.04 -0.13 -0.39
CA ALA A 26 -4.47 0.35 -1.71
C ALA A 26 -5.85 1.04 -1.66
N GLU A 27 -6.81 0.45 -0.95
CA GLU A 27 -8.13 1.06 -0.77
C GLU A 27 -8.07 2.34 0.07
N LYS A 28 -7.38 2.30 1.21
CA LYS A 28 -7.21 3.49 2.05
C LYS A 28 -6.48 4.61 1.31
N ALA A 29 -5.51 4.27 0.46
CA ALA A 29 -4.84 5.24 -0.40
C ALA A 29 -5.84 5.92 -1.34
N ARG A 30 -6.75 5.17 -1.95
CA ARG A 30 -7.76 5.68 -2.89
C ARG A 30 -8.58 6.82 -2.30
N GLU A 31 -8.97 6.68 -1.03
CA GLU A 31 -9.78 7.67 -0.33
C GLU A 31 -8.94 8.81 0.26
N SER A 32 -7.82 8.49 0.87
CA SER A 32 -7.03 9.47 1.64
C SER A 32 -6.34 10.51 0.78
N ILE A 33 -5.98 10.19 -0.47
CA ILE A 33 -5.27 11.14 -1.34
C ILE A 33 -6.21 12.03 -2.14
N LEU A 34 -7.53 11.86 -2.04
CA LEU A 34 -8.49 12.76 -2.66
C LEU A 34 -8.32 14.19 -2.12
N GLY A 35 -8.36 15.17 -3.01
CA GLY A 35 -8.15 16.59 -2.70
C GLY A 35 -6.69 16.99 -2.46
N MET A 36 -5.75 16.03 -2.43
CA MET A 36 -4.32 16.31 -2.31
C MET A 36 -3.85 17.17 -3.48
N ASP A 37 -2.97 18.13 -3.21
CA ASP A 37 -2.33 18.93 -4.24
C ASP A 37 -1.40 18.07 -5.11
N ALA A 38 -1.37 18.33 -6.42
CA ALA A 38 -0.60 17.56 -7.38
C ALA A 38 0.92 17.58 -7.13
N VAL A 39 1.46 18.66 -6.57
CA VAL A 39 2.87 18.74 -6.16
C VAL A 39 3.09 17.84 -4.96
N THR A 40 2.22 17.91 -3.96
CA THR A 40 2.30 17.04 -2.77
C THR A 40 2.20 15.57 -3.15
N LEU A 41 1.29 15.22 -4.06
CA LEU A 41 1.14 13.87 -4.58
C LEU A 41 2.45 13.38 -5.22
N LYS A 42 3.07 14.19 -6.10
CA LYS A 42 4.35 13.86 -6.73
C LYS A 42 5.48 13.70 -5.72
N SER A 43 5.48 14.50 -4.65
CA SER A 43 6.49 14.39 -3.59
C SER A 43 6.40 13.08 -2.81
N CYS A 44 5.20 12.53 -2.61
CA CYS A 44 5.00 11.34 -1.79
C CYS A 44 4.85 10.03 -2.58
N ALA A 45 4.27 10.08 -3.78
CA ALA A 45 4.09 8.92 -4.68
C ALA A 45 5.23 8.78 -5.70
N GLY A 46 6.08 9.80 -5.82
CA GLY A 46 7.06 9.93 -6.89
C GLY A 46 6.49 10.60 -8.15
N LEU A 47 7.35 10.76 -9.16
CA LEU A 47 6.94 11.31 -10.44
C LEU A 47 6.14 10.27 -11.24
N PRO A 48 5.06 10.69 -11.92
CA PRO A 48 4.27 9.77 -12.73
C PRO A 48 5.08 9.27 -13.92
N THR A 49 4.87 8.02 -14.30
CA THR A 49 5.44 7.39 -15.49
C THR A 49 4.97 8.07 -16.77
N ARG A 50 3.68 8.46 -16.82
CA ARG A 50 3.11 9.24 -17.92
C ARG A 50 2.17 10.32 -17.39
N THR A 51 2.10 11.41 -18.13
CA THR A 51 1.16 12.51 -17.88
C THR A 51 0.42 12.80 -19.18
N GLU A 52 -0.89 12.93 -19.11
CA GLU A 52 -1.74 13.26 -20.27
C GLU A 52 -2.67 14.41 -19.90
N GLN A 53 -2.60 15.52 -20.63
CA GLN A 53 -3.52 16.64 -20.46
C GLN A 53 -4.79 16.37 -21.27
N ILE A 54 -5.94 16.29 -20.60
CA ILE A 54 -7.23 16.01 -21.25
C ILE A 54 -7.89 17.31 -21.71
N ASP A 55 -7.88 18.33 -20.85
CA ASP A 55 -8.43 19.66 -21.11
C ASP A 55 -7.66 20.72 -20.30
N ALA A 56 -8.07 21.99 -20.31
CA ALA A 56 -7.35 23.07 -19.61
C ALA A 56 -7.23 22.89 -18.09
N ARG A 57 -8.10 22.09 -17.46
CA ARG A 57 -8.19 21.89 -16.00
C ARG A 57 -7.89 20.46 -15.58
N THR A 58 -8.01 19.49 -16.49
CA THR A 58 -7.89 18.07 -16.21
C THR A 58 -6.61 17.47 -16.77
N THR A 59 -5.84 16.83 -15.89
CA THR A 59 -4.64 16.07 -16.25
C THR A 59 -4.72 14.66 -15.66
N LEU A 60 -4.30 13.64 -16.40
CA LEU A 60 -4.14 12.29 -15.90
C LEU A 60 -2.68 12.00 -15.59
N TYR A 61 -2.42 11.51 -14.39
CA TYR A 61 -1.11 10.98 -13.98
C TYR A 61 -1.18 9.46 -13.94
N SER A 62 -0.21 8.83 -14.57
CA SER A 62 -0.11 7.38 -14.67
C SER A 62 1.09 6.89 -13.88
N TYR A 63 0.87 5.95 -12.97
CA TYR A 63 1.91 5.30 -12.18
C TYR A 63 1.91 3.81 -12.48
N GLU A 64 3.08 3.27 -12.84
CA GLU A 64 3.26 1.85 -13.07
C GLU A 64 4.10 1.23 -11.94
N ASN A 65 3.66 0.09 -11.42
CA ASN A 65 4.46 -0.74 -10.54
C ASN A 65 4.54 -2.15 -11.11
N LYS A 66 5.75 -2.58 -11.47
CA LYS A 66 6.04 -3.92 -11.99
C LYS A 66 6.74 -4.71 -10.91
N TYR A 67 6.14 -5.81 -10.49
CA TYR A 67 6.81 -6.78 -9.64
C TYR A 67 7.42 -7.85 -10.54
N GLU A 68 8.75 -7.88 -10.61
CA GLU A 68 9.42 -9.06 -11.16
C GLU A 68 9.07 -10.25 -10.26
N ARG A 69 8.61 -11.34 -10.88
CA ARG A 69 8.21 -12.60 -10.22
C ARG A 69 9.41 -13.23 -9.53
N THR A 70 9.78 -12.76 -8.34
CA THR A 70 10.99 -13.22 -7.63
C THR A 70 10.74 -14.31 -6.60
N GLY A 71 9.53 -14.89 -6.52
CA GLY A 71 9.22 -15.77 -5.38
C GLY A 71 8.12 -16.82 -5.54
N GLY A 72 7.81 -17.27 -6.76
CA GLY A 72 6.93 -18.44 -6.92
C GLY A 72 7.72 -19.73 -6.68
N ALA A 73 7.55 -20.38 -5.53
CA ALA A 73 8.04 -21.74 -5.35
C ALA A 73 7.06 -22.69 -6.05
N GLN A 74 7.46 -23.22 -7.23
CA GLN A 74 6.67 -24.26 -7.88
C GLN A 74 6.88 -25.57 -7.12
N VAL A 75 5.95 -25.92 -6.25
CA VAL A 75 5.96 -27.23 -5.59
C VAL A 75 5.32 -28.23 -6.56
N THR A 76 6.15 -28.99 -7.25
CA THR A 76 5.70 -30.16 -8.02
C THR A 76 5.36 -31.27 -7.04
N LEU A 77 4.07 -31.57 -6.86
CA LEU A 77 3.61 -32.69 -6.05
C LEU A 77 3.75 -33.97 -6.89
N PRO A 78 4.65 -34.92 -6.55
CA PRO A 78 5.02 -36.02 -7.44
C PRO A 78 3.96 -37.13 -7.59
N ILE A 79 2.74 -36.95 -7.07
CA ILE A 79 1.74 -38.04 -6.94
C ILE A 79 0.42 -37.72 -7.68
N ILE A 80 0.21 -36.47 -8.06
CA ILE A 80 -0.94 -35.97 -8.81
C ILE A 80 -0.33 -34.94 -9.75
N GLY A 81 -0.35 -35.17 -11.05
CA GLY A 81 0.39 -34.38 -12.07
C GLY A 81 0.00 -32.90 -12.22
N GLY A 82 -0.41 -32.23 -11.15
CA GLY A 82 -0.61 -30.78 -11.06
C GLY A 82 0.34 -30.20 -10.01
N GLY A 83 1.20 -29.28 -10.44
CA GLY A 83 1.93 -28.41 -9.52
C GLY A 83 0.97 -27.39 -8.90
N VAL A 84 1.12 -27.13 -7.60
CA VAL A 84 0.43 -26.01 -6.95
C VAL A 84 1.35 -24.79 -6.97
N SER A 85 0.94 -23.72 -7.65
CA SER A 85 1.65 -22.45 -7.57
C SER A 85 1.24 -21.74 -6.28
N LEU A 86 2.04 -21.93 -5.23
CA LEU A 86 1.95 -21.13 -4.00
C LEU A 86 2.74 -19.83 -4.25
N GLY A 87 2.05 -18.71 -4.42
CA GLY A 87 2.70 -17.40 -4.60
C GLY A 87 2.38 -16.65 -5.90
N GLY A 88 1.20 -16.84 -6.48
CA GLY A 88 0.73 -16.01 -7.58
C GLY A 88 0.16 -14.67 -7.09
N SER A 89 1.01 -13.70 -6.78
CA SER A 89 0.59 -12.29 -6.62
C SER A 89 0.46 -11.64 -8.01
N GLY A 90 -0.44 -10.67 -8.18
CA GLY A 90 -0.53 -9.90 -9.42
C GLY A 90 0.82 -9.29 -9.78
N SER A 91 1.15 -9.31 -11.06
CA SER A 91 2.50 -8.96 -11.52
C SER A 91 2.66 -7.48 -11.87
N TYR A 92 1.54 -6.76 -11.96
CA TYR A 92 1.53 -5.42 -12.52
C TYR A 92 0.38 -4.57 -12.01
N CYS A 93 0.70 -3.43 -11.42
CA CYS A 93 -0.27 -2.39 -11.12
C CYS A 93 -0.10 -1.18 -12.02
N HIS A 94 -1.23 -0.67 -12.51
CA HIS A 94 -1.35 0.62 -13.14
C HIS A 94 -2.30 1.50 -12.32
N ALA A 95 -1.82 2.61 -11.76
CA ALA A 95 -2.67 3.58 -11.08
C ALA A 95 -2.83 4.84 -11.93
N ILE A 96 -4.07 5.19 -12.26
CA ILE A 96 -4.45 6.42 -12.95
C ILE A 96 -5.03 7.38 -11.93
N VAL A 97 -4.36 8.51 -11.74
CA VAL A 97 -4.81 9.60 -10.89
C VAL A 97 -5.31 10.74 -11.76
N ARG A 98 -6.58 11.11 -11.58
CA ARG A 98 -7.16 12.26 -12.26
C ARG A 98 -6.95 13.50 -11.41
N ILE A 99 -6.28 14.48 -11.98
CA ILE A 99 -6.05 15.80 -11.40
C ILE A 99 -7.01 16.79 -12.05
N VAL A 100 -7.76 17.53 -11.24
CA VAL A 100 -8.62 18.63 -11.68
C VAL A 100 -8.23 19.86 -10.89
N ASP A 101 -7.96 20.97 -11.57
CA ASP A 101 -7.56 22.23 -10.96
C ASP A 101 -6.35 22.08 -10.00
N GLY A 102 -5.38 21.25 -10.41
CA GLY A 102 -4.16 20.98 -9.64
C GLY A 102 -4.34 20.06 -8.43
N ARG A 103 -5.52 19.46 -8.23
CA ARG A 103 -5.80 18.57 -7.09
C ARG A 103 -6.31 17.20 -7.52
N VAL A 104 -6.06 16.19 -6.69
CA VAL A 104 -6.54 14.83 -6.93
C VAL A 104 -8.07 14.78 -6.84
N ALA A 105 -8.70 14.44 -7.96
CA ALA A 105 -10.15 14.29 -8.06
C ALA A 105 -10.60 12.82 -8.03
N ALA A 106 -9.75 11.90 -8.50
CA ALA A 106 -10.04 10.47 -8.45
C ALA A 106 -8.77 9.62 -8.62
N VAL A 107 -8.84 8.38 -8.16
CA VAL A 107 -7.82 7.35 -8.34
C VAL A 107 -8.49 6.08 -8.85
N ASN A 108 -7.94 5.51 -9.91
CA ASN A 108 -8.39 4.23 -10.47
C ASN A 108 -7.20 3.30 -10.64
N TYR A 109 -7.37 2.06 -10.21
CA TYR A 109 -6.38 1.01 -10.41
C TYR A 109 -6.81 0.12 -11.58
N ALA A 110 -5.84 -0.29 -12.38
CA ALA A 110 -5.99 -1.18 -13.52
C ALA A 110 -4.79 -2.14 -13.60
N GLY A 111 -4.94 -3.25 -14.33
CA GLY A 111 -3.91 -4.27 -14.53
C GLY A 111 -4.18 -5.58 -13.80
N ASP A 112 -3.20 -6.49 -13.85
CA ASP A 112 -3.14 -7.74 -13.08
C ASP A 112 -2.65 -7.41 -11.66
N ASN A 113 -3.51 -6.74 -10.90
CA ASN A 113 -3.18 -6.09 -9.64
C ASN A 113 -3.73 -6.82 -8.40
N ASP A 114 -4.44 -7.93 -8.59
CA ASP A 114 -4.95 -8.79 -7.53
C ASP A 114 -3.82 -9.64 -6.94
N ASP A 115 -3.70 -9.74 -5.61
CA ASP A 115 -2.75 -10.62 -4.92
C ASP A 115 -3.50 -11.77 -4.22
N MET A 116 -2.78 -12.80 -3.76
CA MET A 116 -3.29 -13.94 -3.00
C MET A 116 -4.13 -13.55 -1.77
N ILE A 117 -3.97 -12.31 -1.26
CA ILE A 117 -4.64 -11.79 -0.05
C ILE A 117 -5.68 -10.69 -0.38
N GLY A 118 -5.91 -10.38 -1.66
CA GLY A 118 -6.99 -9.46 -2.08
C GLY A 118 -6.68 -8.66 -3.35
N LYS A 119 -7.72 -8.06 -3.92
CA LYS A 119 -7.63 -7.14 -5.06
C LYS A 119 -6.66 -5.96 -4.86
N GLU A 120 -6.04 -5.49 -5.94
CA GLU A 120 -5.22 -4.26 -5.97
C GLU A 120 -4.00 -4.22 -5.01
N GLY A 121 -3.65 -5.31 -4.32
CA GLY A 121 -2.56 -5.34 -3.31
C GLY A 121 -1.19 -4.92 -3.88
N VAL A 122 -0.99 -5.17 -5.18
CA VAL A 122 0.20 -4.80 -5.96
C VAL A 122 0.35 -3.27 -6.10
N CYS A 123 -0.76 -2.53 -6.00
CA CYS A 123 -0.81 -1.07 -6.10
C CYS A 123 -0.43 -0.35 -4.80
N ALA A 124 -0.50 -1.04 -3.67
CA ALA A 124 -0.26 -0.47 -2.34
C ALA A 124 1.04 0.34 -2.19
N PRO A 125 2.19 -0.05 -2.78
CA PRO A 125 3.43 0.71 -2.63
C PRO A 125 3.39 2.10 -3.25
N ILE A 126 2.61 2.31 -4.33
CA ILE A 126 2.58 3.58 -5.09
C ILE A 126 2.22 4.75 -4.17
N PHE A 127 1.23 4.56 -3.28
CA PHE A 127 0.73 5.63 -2.40
C PHE A 127 1.07 5.43 -0.93
N ARG A 128 1.88 4.42 -0.58
CA ARG A 128 2.27 4.15 0.82
C ARG A 128 2.98 5.34 1.46
N GLY A 129 3.82 6.04 0.69
CA GLY A 129 4.48 7.27 1.13
C GLY A 129 3.46 8.36 1.49
N CYS A 130 2.47 8.58 0.63
CA CYS A 130 1.41 9.57 0.82
C CYS A 130 0.56 9.30 2.07
N LEU A 131 0.22 8.04 2.32
CA LEU A 131 -0.52 7.63 3.51
C LEU A 131 0.24 7.97 4.80
N ARG A 132 1.55 7.70 4.83
CA ARG A 132 2.40 7.98 5.99
C ARG A 132 2.53 9.47 6.25
N GLU A 133 2.68 10.29 5.20
CA GLU A 133 2.76 11.74 5.37
C GLU A 133 1.43 12.33 5.88
N GLN A 134 0.30 11.84 5.40
CA GLN A 134 -0.99 12.24 5.95
C GLN A 134 -1.20 11.80 7.40
N GLU A 135 -0.74 10.60 7.78
CA GLU A 135 -0.84 10.14 9.16
C GLU A 135 0.00 10.99 10.11
N LYS A 136 1.23 11.35 9.72
CA LYS A 136 2.04 12.32 10.46
C LYS A 136 1.34 13.67 10.60
N ALA A 137 0.77 14.18 9.50
CA ALA A 137 0.04 15.44 9.50
C ALA A 137 -1.19 15.43 10.41
N ARG A 138 -1.88 14.29 10.55
CA ARG A 138 -3.00 14.11 11.50
C ARG A 138 -2.55 13.98 12.96
N ARG A 139 -1.35 13.46 13.22
CA ARG A 139 -0.83 13.23 14.58
C ARG A 139 -0.21 14.49 15.20
N ALA A 140 0.45 15.33 14.39
CA ALA A 140 1.11 16.56 14.85
C ALA A 140 0.18 17.61 15.53
N PRO A 141 -1.13 17.69 15.21
CA PRO A 141 -2.10 18.47 15.98
C PRO A 141 -2.43 17.85 17.35
N SER A 142 -2.43 16.52 17.46
CA SER A 142 -2.82 15.79 18.68
C SER A 142 -1.77 15.86 19.78
N GLU A 143 -0.48 15.87 19.44
CA GLU A 143 0.63 15.96 20.42
C GLU A 143 0.82 17.38 20.98
N ARG A 144 0.26 18.40 20.33
CA ARG A 144 0.29 19.79 20.83
C ARG A 144 -0.80 20.10 21.86
N ALA A 145 -1.70 19.15 22.12
CA ALA A 145 -2.82 19.29 23.05
C ALA A 145 -2.70 18.35 24.27
N SER A 146 -1.52 17.75 24.52
CA SER A 146 -1.21 16.91 25.69
C SER A 146 -0.17 17.56 26.58
#